data_AF-A0A7S3AD54-F1
#
_entry.id   AF-A0A7S3AD54-F1
#
_cell.length_a   1.000
_cell.length_b   1.000
_cell.length_c   1.000
_cell.angle_alpha   90.00
_cell.angle_beta   90.00
_cell.angle_gamma   90.00
#
_symmetry.space_group_name_H-M   'P 1'
#
loop_
_entity.id
_entity.type
_entity.pdbx_description
1 polymer ?
#
loop_
_entity_poly.entity_id
_entity_poly.type
_entity_poly.pdbx_seq_one_letter_code
_entity_poly.pdbx_strand_id
1 'polypeptide(L)'
;GQTAPRPPPPHCLAIIDSGTTLMGLPDALYDAVVHAIGTVEQDCSNVNQLPTLTIHTGSHTLTLPPSAYIAYLNDIEFSQTIQVGPFTTQVPAGDGAACSHLFFKSQLIDAASHAPVMLIGMPIFRRYAIRFSRANVTSNTSLSGKGHTIGFAPLEWGASTCASCDSQATEMLASREEREEREEREER
;
A
#
# COMPACT_ATOMS: atom_id res chain seq x y z
N GLY A 1 -1.99 37.83 -13.16
CA GLY A 1 -3.16 36.94 -13.33
C GLY A 1 -2.86 35.66 -12.60
N GLN A 2 -3.62 35.35 -11.55
CA GLN A 2 -3.49 34.09 -10.81
C GLN A 2 -4.19 33.02 -11.63
N THR A 3 -3.43 32.07 -12.16
CA THR A 3 -3.97 30.90 -12.85
C THR A 3 -4.72 30.06 -11.83
N ALA A 4 -6.01 29.82 -12.07
CA ALA A 4 -6.82 28.89 -11.27
C ALA A 4 -6.12 27.53 -11.18
N PRO A 5 -6.25 26.80 -10.05
CA PRO A 5 -5.64 25.48 -9.91
C PRO A 5 -6.13 24.56 -11.04
N ARG A 6 -5.19 23.96 -11.76
CA ARG A 6 -5.46 23.02 -12.84
C ARG A 6 -6.29 21.86 -12.25
N PRO A 7 -7.43 21.48 -12.86
CA PRO A 7 -8.21 20.35 -12.39
C PRO A 7 -7.32 19.09 -12.37
N PRO A 8 -7.41 18.24 -11.33
CA PRO A 8 -6.59 17.05 -11.23
C PRO A 8 -6.81 16.18 -12.47
N PRO A 9 -5.76 15.54 -13.01
CA PRO A 9 -5.92 14.65 -14.15
C PRO A 9 -6.94 13.54 -13.81
N PRO A 10 -7.82 13.16 -14.75
CA PRO A 10 -8.91 12.20 -14.51
C PRO A 10 -8.43 10.77 -14.23
N HIS A 11 -7.12 10.53 -14.26
CA HIS A 11 -6.48 9.25 -14.04
C HIS A 11 -5.31 9.44 -13.07
N CYS A 12 -5.30 8.66 -11.99
CA CYS A 12 -4.13 8.48 -11.15
C CYS A 12 -3.47 7.16 -11.53
N LEU A 13 -2.15 7.10 -11.35
CA LEU A 13 -1.40 5.86 -11.48
C LEU A 13 -1.26 5.23 -10.10
N ALA A 14 -1.10 3.92 -10.06
CA ALA A 14 -0.87 3.19 -8.82
C ALA A 14 0.29 2.22 -9.01
N ILE A 15 1.19 2.20 -8.04
CA ILE A 15 2.21 1.17 -7.89
C ILE A 15 1.75 0.26 -6.76
N ILE A 16 1.71 -1.03 -7.00
CA ILE A 16 1.41 -2.04 -5.97
C ILE A 16 2.74 -2.60 -5.50
N ASP A 17 3.07 -2.34 -4.24
CA ASP A 17 4.39 -2.61 -3.69
C ASP A 17 4.27 -3.28 -2.31
N SER A 18 4.63 -4.56 -2.26
CA SER A 18 4.69 -5.31 -1.00
C SER A 18 5.80 -4.83 -0.05
N GLY A 19 6.79 -4.08 -0.55
CA GLY A 19 7.84 -3.46 0.24
C GLY A 19 7.39 -2.22 1.01
N THR A 20 6.20 -1.68 0.71
CA THR A 20 5.67 -0.50 1.39
C THR A 20 4.65 -0.90 2.47
N THR A 21 4.95 -0.56 3.73
CA THR A 21 4.07 -0.85 4.88
C THR A 21 2.81 0.02 4.90
N LEU A 22 2.90 1.26 4.42
CA LEU A 22 1.81 2.23 4.41
C LEU A 22 1.19 2.37 3.00
N MET A 23 0.08 3.07 2.89
CA MET A 23 -0.48 3.48 1.60
C MET A 23 -0.17 4.96 1.34
N GLY A 24 0.53 5.24 0.25
CA GLY A 24 0.90 6.59 -0.16
C GLY A 24 -0.18 7.19 -1.05
N LEU A 25 -0.78 8.30 -0.62
CA LEU A 25 -1.84 9.00 -1.33
C LEU A 25 -1.39 10.39 -1.77
N PRO A 26 -1.75 10.87 -2.97
CA PRO A 26 -1.53 12.26 -3.37
C PRO A 26 -2.17 13.23 -2.37
N ASP A 27 -1.55 14.39 -2.13
CA ASP A 27 -1.94 15.32 -1.06
C ASP A 27 -3.45 15.59 -0.96
N ALA A 28 -4.09 15.96 -2.07
CA ALA A 28 -5.52 16.24 -2.10
C ALA A 28 -6.39 15.02 -1.75
N LEU A 29 -5.97 13.83 -2.16
CA LEU A 29 -6.67 12.58 -1.84
C LEU A 29 -6.42 12.17 -0.39
N TYR A 30 -5.20 12.34 0.10
CA TYR A 30 -4.87 12.08 1.51
C TYR A 30 -5.75 12.92 2.44
N ASP A 31 -5.81 14.24 2.23
CA ASP A 31 -6.56 15.14 3.10
C ASP A 31 -8.07 14.79 3.08
N ALA A 32 -8.61 14.44 1.91
CA ALA A 32 -9.99 13.99 1.78
C ALA A 32 -10.27 12.66 2.50
N VAL A 33 -9.36 11.68 2.37
CA VAL A 33 -9.51 10.37 3.03
C VAL A 33 -9.40 10.50 4.55
N VAL A 34 -8.40 11.22 5.06
CA VAL A 34 -8.23 11.43 6.50
C VAL A 34 -9.40 12.21 7.09
N HIS A 35 -9.91 13.22 6.38
CA HIS A 35 -11.11 13.92 6.80
C HIS A 35 -12.35 13.00 6.84
N ALA A 36 -12.51 12.11 5.85
CA ALA A 36 -13.62 11.17 5.81
C ALA A 36 -13.55 10.08 6.89
N ILE A 37 -12.34 9.65 7.28
CA ILE A 37 -12.13 8.71 8.39
C ILE A 37 -12.52 9.36 9.72
N GLY A 38 -12.17 10.63 9.91
CA GLY A 38 -12.38 11.35 11.16
C GLY A 38 -11.37 10.96 12.24
N THR A 39 -11.76 11.15 13.50
CA THR A 39 -10.88 10.91 14.65
C THR A 39 -10.62 9.42 14.84
N VAL A 40 -9.35 9.03 14.98
CA VAL A 40 -8.95 7.70 15.44
C VAL A 40 -8.53 7.85 16.91
N GLU A 41 -9.23 7.19 17.82
CA GLU A 41 -8.90 7.24 19.24
C GLU A 41 -7.57 6.53 19.49
N GLN A 42 -6.73 7.10 20.37
CA GLN A 42 -5.39 6.56 20.65
C GLN A 42 -5.44 5.13 21.19
N ASP A 43 -6.50 4.78 21.93
CA ASP A 43 -6.71 3.46 22.53
C ASP A 43 -7.43 2.46 21.61
N CYS A 44 -7.68 2.84 20.35
CA CYS A 44 -8.41 2.06 19.36
C CYS A 44 -9.90 1.79 19.68
N SER A 45 -10.48 2.43 20.70
CA SER A 45 -11.85 2.14 21.16
C SER A 45 -12.92 2.36 20.08
N ASN A 46 -12.69 3.29 19.14
CA ASN A 46 -13.62 3.64 18.08
C ASN A 46 -13.35 2.98 16.72
N VAL A 47 -12.35 2.08 16.60
CA VAL A 47 -11.93 1.51 15.30
C VAL A 47 -13.08 0.84 14.55
N ASN A 48 -13.96 0.15 15.26
CA ASN A 48 -15.11 -0.55 14.66
C ASN A 48 -16.21 0.40 14.14
N GLN A 49 -16.13 1.69 14.46
CA GLN A 49 -17.08 2.73 14.04
C GLN A 49 -16.57 3.51 12.83
N LEU A 50 -15.29 3.33 12.46
CA LEU A 50 -14.68 4.01 11.33
C LEU A 50 -15.24 3.47 10.00
N PRO A 51 -15.23 4.27 8.93
CA PRO A 51 -15.84 3.88 7.66
C PRO A 51 -15.05 2.77 6.95
N THR A 52 -15.75 1.93 6.19
CA THR A 52 -15.10 1.07 5.20
C THR A 52 -14.79 1.88 3.94
N LEU A 53 -13.53 1.91 3.53
CA LEU A 53 -13.10 2.63 2.33
C LEU A 53 -13.27 1.75 1.10
N THR A 54 -13.72 2.34 0.00
CA THR A 54 -13.88 1.64 -1.28
C THR A 54 -12.99 2.29 -2.33
N ILE A 55 -12.14 1.49 -2.98
CA ILE A 55 -11.23 1.92 -4.03
C ILE A 55 -11.68 1.30 -5.35
N HIS A 56 -11.90 2.15 -6.36
CA HIS A 56 -12.24 1.72 -7.71
C HIS A 56 -10.99 1.72 -8.59
N THR A 57 -10.60 0.54 -9.09
CA THR A 57 -9.43 0.36 -9.96
C THR A 57 -9.87 -0.24 -11.29
N GLY A 58 -10.23 0.63 -12.25
CA GLY A 58 -10.76 0.19 -13.54
C GLY A 58 -12.02 -0.67 -13.37
N SER A 59 -11.90 -1.98 -13.62
CA SER A 59 -12.99 -2.96 -13.49
C SER A 59 -13.14 -3.59 -12.10
N HIS A 60 -12.25 -3.30 -11.15
CA HIS A 60 -12.28 -3.89 -9.82
C HIS A 60 -12.72 -2.87 -8.77
N THR A 61 -13.39 -3.37 -7.74
CA THR A 61 -13.75 -2.60 -6.55
C THR A 61 -13.14 -3.31 -5.34
N LEU A 62 -12.21 -2.63 -4.68
CA LEU A 62 -11.51 -3.14 -3.50
C LEU A 62 -12.08 -2.44 -2.27
N THR A 63 -12.36 -3.19 -1.21
CA THR A 63 -12.89 -2.69 0.05
C THR A 63 -11.87 -2.84 1.16
N LEU A 64 -11.71 -1.80 1.95
CA LEU A 64 -10.76 -1.69 3.04
C LEU A 64 -11.54 -1.39 4.32
N PRO A 65 -11.83 -2.42 5.14
CA PRO A 65 -12.40 -2.20 6.46
C PRO A 65 -11.39 -1.47 7.37
N PRO A 66 -11.83 -0.84 8.47
CA PRO A 66 -10.93 -0.19 9.44
C PRO A 66 -9.77 -1.06 9.91
N SER A 67 -10.01 -2.35 10.12
CA SER A 67 -8.98 -3.31 10.52
C SER A 67 -7.85 -3.50 9.49
N ALA A 68 -8.05 -3.10 8.24
CA ALA A 68 -7.03 -3.17 7.19
C ALA A 68 -6.16 -1.90 7.13
N TYR A 69 -6.69 -0.73 7.49
CA TYR A 69 -6.01 0.56 7.35
C TYR A 69 -5.70 1.27 8.67
N ILE A 70 -6.13 0.75 9.82
CA ILE A 70 -5.72 1.22 11.15
C ILE A 70 -4.75 0.21 11.75
N ALA A 71 -3.71 0.68 12.45
CA ALA A 71 -2.87 -0.15 13.28
C ALA A 71 -2.57 0.51 14.61
N TYR A 72 -2.35 -0.32 15.63
CA TYR A 72 -1.74 0.09 16.88
C TYR A 72 -0.22 0.16 16.68
N LEU A 73 0.34 1.34 16.87
CA LEU A 73 1.78 1.58 16.77
C LEU A 73 2.34 1.66 18.20
N ASN A 74 3.39 0.88 18.46
CA ASN A 74 4.19 0.99 19.67
C ASN A 74 5.39 1.92 19.41
N ASP A 75 6.00 2.43 20.47
CA ASP A 75 7.25 3.20 20.41
C ASP A 75 7.15 4.47 19.55
N ILE A 76 6.02 5.15 19.65
CA ILE A 76 5.85 6.48 19.07
C ILE A 76 6.54 7.47 20.01
N GLU A 77 7.60 8.13 19.55
CA GLU A 77 8.21 9.23 20.30
C GLU A 77 7.24 10.40 20.38
N PHE A 78 6.61 10.57 21.54
CA PHE A 78 5.86 11.78 21.83
C PHE A 78 6.82 12.82 22.42
N SER A 79 6.79 14.04 21.89
CA SER A 79 7.40 15.20 22.55
C SER A 79 6.29 16.01 23.22
N GLN A 80 6.49 16.36 24.48
CA GLN A 80 5.61 17.28 25.20
C GLN A 80 6.33 18.62 25.37
N THR A 81 5.59 19.71 25.16
CA THR A 81 6.12 21.05 25.40
C THR A 81 5.92 21.40 26.87
N ILE A 82 7.01 21.58 27.60
CA ILE A 82 6.99 22.06 28.98
C ILE A 82 7.46 23.52 29.04
N GLN A 83 6.89 24.27 29.98
CA GLN A 83 7.27 25.66 30.23
C GLN A 83 8.01 25.76 31.57
N VAL A 84 9.23 26.29 31.53
CA VAL A 84 10.05 26.54 32.73
C VAL A 84 10.40 28.03 32.76
N GLY A 85 9.58 28.80 33.47
CA GLY A 85 9.68 30.26 33.49
C GLY A 85 9.41 30.88 32.11
N PRO A 86 10.29 31.76 31.58
CA PRO A 86 10.12 32.37 30.25
C PRO A 86 10.53 31.45 29.09
N PHE A 87 11.01 30.23 29.38
CA PHE A 87 11.48 29.29 28.36
C PHE A 87 10.44 28.17 28.12
N THR A 88 10.20 27.87 26.85
CA THR A 88 9.45 26.68 26.40
C THR A 88 10.42 25.68 25.79
N THR A 89 10.37 24.43 26.22
CA THR A 89 11.21 23.36 25.66
C THR A 89 10.38 22.11 25.37
N GLN A 90 10.79 21.34 24.36
CA GLN A 90 10.20 20.03 24.06
C GLN A 90 11.01 18.97 24.80
N VAL A 91 10.36 18.19 25.65
CA VAL A 91 10.98 17.03 26.30
C VAL A 91 10.34 15.76 25.76
N PRO A 92 11.10 14.66 25.62
CA PRO A 92 10.53 13.35 25.34
C PRO A 92 9.49 13.02 26.42
N ALA A 93 8.26 12.73 26.01
CA ALA A 93 7.18 12.29 26.88
C ALA A 93 7.23 10.78 27.16
N GLY A 94 8.23 10.07 26.60
CA GLY A 94 8.39 8.62 26.64
C GLY A 94 7.90 7.95 25.36
N ASP A 95 8.12 6.63 25.29
CA ASP A 95 7.55 5.77 24.25
C ASP A 95 6.04 5.66 24.50
N GLY A 96 5.25 6.25 23.60
CA GLY A 96 3.80 6.09 23.63
C GLY A 96 3.36 5.03 22.63
N ALA A 97 2.16 4.50 22.84
CA ALA A 97 1.51 3.64 21.89
C ALA A 97 0.15 4.22 21.53
N ALA A 98 -0.18 4.24 20.24
CA ALA A 98 -1.43 4.80 19.77
C ALA A 98 -1.91 4.13 18.50
N CYS A 99 -3.24 4.07 18.35
CA CYS A 99 -3.89 3.73 17.10
C CYS A 99 -3.76 4.88 16.08
N SER A 100 -3.34 4.54 14.86
CA SER A 100 -3.22 5.49 13.75
C SER A 100 -3.55 4.84 12.41
N HIS A 101 -3.91 5.68 11.44
CA HIS A 101 -4.14 5.22 10.08
C HIS A 101 -2.83 4.95 9.34
N LEU A 102 -2.86 4.01 8.40
CA LEU A 102 -1.69 3.57 7.64
C LEU A 102 -1.54 4.31 6.30
N PHE A 103 -1.91 5.59 6.26
CA PHE A 103 -1.75 6.47 5.10
C PHE A 103 -0.62 7.48 5.29
N PHE A 104 0.03 7.87 4.20
CA PHE A 104 0.95 9.02 4.17
C PHE A 104 0.79 9.83 2.88
N LYS A 105 1.28 11.07 2.89
CA LYS A 105 1.30 11.94 1.70
C LYS A 105 2.40 11.51 0.72
N SER A 106 2.02 11.08 -0.47
CA SER A 106 2.91 10.72 -1.58
C SER A 106 3.09 11.91 -2.51
N GLN A 107 4.34 12.26 -2.78
CA GLN A 107 4.71 13.31 -3.75
C GLN A 107 5.18 12.72 -5.09
N LEU A 108 4.91 11.43 -5.34
CA LEU A 108 5.30 10.76 -6.57
C LEU A 108 4.43 11.22 -7.74
N ILE A 109 5.08 11.65 -8.80
CA ILE A 109 4.48 12.05 -10.07
C ILE A 109 5.15 11.24 -11.19
N ASP A 110 4.35 10.70 -12.10
CA ASP A 110 4.89 10.03 -13.29
C ASP A 110 5.47 11.05 -14.27
N ALA A 111 6.69 10.82 -14.73
CA ALA A 111 7.42 11.77 -15.55
C ALA A 111 6.80 11.97 -16.95
N ALA A 112 6.14 10.96 -17.50
CA ALA A 112 5.56 11.03 -18.84
C ALA A 112 4.18 11.68 -18.82
N SER A 113 3.27 11.15 -18.01
CA SER A 113 1.87 11.58 -17.93
C SER A 113 1.64 12.77 -17.00
N HIS A 114 2.61 13.09 -16.14
CA HIS A 114 2.47 14.05 -15.04
C HIS A 114 1.29 13.71 -14.11
N ALA A 115 0.87 12.44 -14.10
CA ALA A 115 -0.19 11.97 -13.22
C ALA A 115 0.37 11.67 -11.82
N PRO A 116 -0.40 11.97 -10.76
CA PRO A 116 -0.01 11.60 -9.41
C PRO A 116 -0.03 10.07 -9.24
N VAL A 117 0.92 9.56 -8.46
CA VAL A 117 1.11 8.13 -8.24
C VAL A 117 0.75 7.76 -6.80
N MET A 118 -0.19 6.83 -6.66
CA MET A 118 -0.50 6.16 -5.40
C MET A 118 0.47 5.00 -5.16
N LEU A 119 0.89 4.81 -3.91
CA LEU A 119 1.62 3.63 -3.47
C LEU A 119 0.66 2.73 -2.69
N ILE A 120 0.36 1.57 -3.26
CA ILE A 120 -0.55 0.57 -2.70
C ILE A 120 0.27 -0.46 -1.94
N GLY A 121 0.36 -0.26 -0.63
CA GLY A 121 1.11 -1.12 0.28
C GLY A 121 0.25 -2.10 1.09
N MET A 122 0.77 -2.45 2.27
CA MET A 122 0.24 -3.53 3.11
C MET A 122 -1.26 -3.45 3.47
N PRO A 123 -1.93 -2.29 3.62
CA PRO A 123 -3.37 -2.27 3.85
C PRO A 123 -4.17 -3.10 2.82
N ILE A 124 -3.75 -3.10 1.56
CA ILE A 124 -4.37 -3.94 0.52
C ILE A 124 -3.89 -5.40 0.61
N PHE A 125 -2.60 -5.64 0.79
CA PHE A 125 -2.06 -7.01 0.90
C PHE A 125 -2.60 -7.79 2.12
N ARG A 126 -2.99 -7.10 3.20
CA ARG A 126 -3.63 -7.73 4.36
C ARG A 126 -5.05 -8.21 4.07
N ARG A 127 -5.73 -7.59 3.10
CA ARG A 127 -7.12 -7.88 2.76
C ARG A 127 -7.27 -8.74 1.51
N TYR A 128 -6.26 -8.75 0.65
CA TYR A 128 -6.29 -9.40 -0.65
C TYR A 128 -5.00 -10.17 -0.94
N ALA A 129 -5.13 -11.41 -1.42
CA ALA A 129 -4.07 -12.08 -2.13
C ALA A 129 -3.92 -11.44 -3.50
N ILE A 130 -2.70 -11.02 -3.84
CA ILE A 130 -2.39 -10.33 -5.09
C ILE A 130 -1.55 -11.23 -5.97
N ARG A 131 -1.96 -11.41 -7.22
CA ARG A 131 -1.21 -12.17 -8.23
C ARG A 131 -0.72 -11.25 -9.32
N PHE A 132 0.59 -11.23 -9.55
CA PHE A 132 1.20 -10.55 -10.68
C PHE A 132 1.48 -11.57 -11.79
N SER A 133 0.80 -11.43 -12.93
CA SER A 133 1.10 -12.23 -14.12
C SER A 133 1.91 -11.39 -15.09
N ARG A 134 3.15 -11.83 -15.33
CA ARG A 134 3.97 -11.32 -16.43
C ARG A 134 3.81 -12.28 -17.59
N ALA A 135 3.18 -11.83 -18.68
CA ALA A 135 3.15 -12.64 -19.90
C ALA A 135 4.57 -12.72 -20.48
N ASN A 136 5.05 -13.91 -20.79
CA ASN A 136 6.15 -14.06 -21.75
C ASN A 136 5.56 -13.78 -23.13
N VAL A 137 5.95 -12.67 -23.76
CA VAL A 137 5.64 -12.40 -25.16
C VAL A 137 6.49 -13.34 -26.02
N THR A 138 6.05 -14.58 -26.19
CA THR A 138 6.52 -15.42 -27.29
C THR A 138 5.68 -15.10 -28.51
N SER A 139 6.39 -14.66 -29.54
CA SER A 139 5.91 -14.17 -30.82
C SER A 139 4.92 -15.14 -31.52
N ASN A 140 4.01 -14.54 -32.28
CA ASN A 140 3.17 -15.14 -33.35
C ASN A 140 1.75 -15.64 -33.02
N THR A 141 1.06 -15.11 -32.00
CA THR A 141 -0.42 -15.17 -32.01
C THR A 141 -1.03 -13.82 -31.67
N SER A 142 -1.64 -13.21 -32.69
CA SER A 142 -2.46 -12.01 -32.58
C SER A 142 -3.75 -12.35 -31.84
N LEU A 143 -3.70 -12.28 -30.51
CA LEU A 143 -4.86 -12.17 -29.63
C LEU A 143 -4.59 -10.97 -28.72
N SER A 144 -5.22 -9.86 -29.07
CA SER A 144 -5.37 -8.67 -28.24
C SER A 144 -5.86 -9.08 -26.84
N GLY A 145 -4.96 -9.24 -25.87
CA GLY A 145 -5.35 -9.62 -24.50
C GLY A 145 -4.29 -10.22 -23.57
N LYS A 146 -3.09 -10.60 -24.02
CA LYS A 146 -2.03 -11.12 -23.11
C LYS A 146 -1.07 -10.01 -22.67
N GLY A 147 -1.59 -9.00 -21.97
CA GLY A 147 -0.80 -7.99 -21.26
C GLY A 147 -0.36 -8.47 -19.88
N HIS A 148 0.48 -7.68 -19.19
CA HIS A 148 0.71 -7.85 -17.75
C HIS A 148 -0.63 -7.71 -17.02
N THR A 149 -0.94 -8.64 -16.11
CA THR A 149 -2.19 -8.59 -15.33
C THR A 149 -1.92 -8.63 -13.84
N ILE A 150 -2.81 -7.99 -13.10
CA ILE A 150 -2.83 -7.99 -11.64
C ILE A 150 -4.19 -8.52 -11.22
N GLY A 151 -4.20 -9.62 -10.48
CA GLY A 151 -5.40 -10.22 -9.92
C GLY A 151 -5.49 -9.98 -8.42
N PHE A 152 -6.71 -9.80 -7.92
CA PHE A 152 -7.01 -9.66 -6.50
C PHE A 152 -8.01 -10.73 -6.08
N ALA A 153 -7.73 -11.43 -4.99
CA ALA A 153 -8.68 -12.36 -4.35
C ALA A 153 -8.82 -11.97 -2.87
N PRO A 154 -10.06 -11.80 -2.35
CA PRO A 154 -10.25 -11.44 -0.95
C PRO A 154 -9.71 -12.55 -0.04
N LEU A 155 -9.03 -12.14 1.03
CA LEU A 155 -8.64 -13.02 2.13
C LEU A 155 -9.70 -12.96 3.23
N GLU A 156 -10.05 -14.11 3.79
CA GLU A 156 -10.85 -14.17 5.01
C GLU A 156 -10.01 -13.75 6.21
N TRP A 157 -10.64 -13.12 7.21
CA TRP A 157 -9.93 -12.68 8.40
C TRP A 157 -9.43 -13.89 9.19
N GLY A 158 -8.14 -13.91 9.54
CA GLY A 158 -7.50 -15.07 10.18
C GLY A 158 -7.13 -16.20 9.23
N ALA A 159 -7.28 -16.05 7.91
CA ALA A 159 -6.82 -17.04 6.95
C ALA A 159 -5.29 -17.25 7.03
N SER A 160 -4.87 -18.50 7.10
CA SER A 160 -3.45 -18.89 7.07
C SER A 160 -2.90 -19.03 5.66
N THR A 161 -3.60 -18.55 4.64
CA THR A 161 -3.25 -18.74 3.21
C THR A 161 -1.82 -18.31 2.90
N CYS A 162 -1.29 -17.29 3.59
CA CYS A 162 0.10 -16.83 3.44
C CYS A 162 1.08 -17.46 4.44
N ALA A 163 0.59 -18.20 5.44
CA ALA A 163 1.36 -18.81 6.52
C ALA A 163 1.56 -20.33 6.35
N SER A 164 0.77 -20.98 5.50
CA SER A 164 0.93 -22.38 5.13
C SER A 164 1.50 -22.51 3.73
N CYS A 165 2.73 -23.04 3.61
CA CYS A 165 3.21 -23.58 2.35
C CYS A 165 2.59 -24.96 2.14
N ASP A 166 1.46 -25.05 1.44
CA ASP A 166 1.06 -26.32 0.86
C ASP A 166 1.97 -26.58 -0.34
N SER A 167 2.87 -27.56 -0.24
CA SER A 167 3.78 -27.95 -1.32
C SER A 167 3.04 -28.51 -2.54
N GLN A 168 1.72 -28.74 -2.46
CA GLN A 168 0.86 -29.07 -3.60
C GLN A 168 0.15 -27.86 -4.22
N ALA A 169 0.17 -26.70 -3.58
CA ALA A 169 -0.20 -25.44 -4.21
C ALA A 169 0.96 -25.02 -5.11
N THR A 170 0.98 -25.57 -6.33
CA THR A 170 1.96 -25.37 -7.41
C THR A 170 2.88 -24.20 -7.11
N GLU A 171 4.00 -24.58 -6.51
CA GLU A 171 5.22 -23.84 -6.36
C GLU A 171 5.31 -22.80 -7.49
N MET A 172 5.13 -21.52 -7.16
CA MET A 172 5.61 -20.44 -8.01
C MET A 172 7.13 -20.50 -7.95
N LEU A 173 7.68 -21.50 -8.64
CA LEU A 173 9.10 -21.62 -8.90
C LEU A 173 9.49 -20.37 -9.68
N ALA A 174 10.06 -19.42 -8.95
CA ALA A 174 11.08 -18.56 -9.50
C ALA A 174 12.28 -19.46 -9.85
N SER A 175 12.17 -20.26 -10.91
CA SER A 175 13.27 -21.01 -11.47
C SER A 175 14.22 -20.00 -12.13
N ARG A 176 15.11 -19.45 -11.30
CA ARG A 176 16.26 -18.67 -11.76
C ARG A 176 17.52 -18.93 -10.93
N GLU A 177 17.65 -20.15 -10.40
CA GLU A 177 18.95 -20.70 -9.93
C GLU A 177 19.55 -21.75 -10.88
N GLU A 178 18.85 -22.22 -11.92
CA GLU A 178 19.42 -23.24 -12.85
C GLU A 178 20.18 -22.66 -14.06
N ARG A 179 20.43 -21.34 -14.11
CA ARG A 179 21.13 -20.72 -15.25
C ARG A 179 22.59 -20.34 -15.00
N GLU A 180 23.04 -20.31 -13.74
CA GLU A 180 24.46 -20.07 -13.43
C GLU A 180 25.29 -21.38 -13.42
N GLU A 181 24.72 -22.54 -13.10
CA GLU A 181 25.47 -23.81 -13.14
C GLU A 181 25.70 -24.38 -14.55
N ARG A 182 24.98 -23.88 -15.58
CA ARG A 182 25.15 -24.35 -16.96
C ARG A 182 26.29 -23.65 -17.71
N GLU A 183 26.67 -22.44 -17.30
CA GLU A 183 27.79 -21.71 -17.94
C GLU A 183 29.16 -22.20 -17.40
N GLU A 184 29.27 -22.68 -16.16
CA GLU A 184 30.52 -23.27 -15.64
C GLU A 184 30.84 -24.68 -16.18
N ARG A 185 29.86 -25.37 -16.79
CA ARG A 185 30.09 -26.70 -17.41
C ARG A 185 30.45 -26.65 -18.88
N GLU A 186 30.33 -25.50 -19.55
CA GLU A 186 30.75 -25.34 -20.96
C GLU A 186 32.16 -24.73 -21.09
N GLU A 187 32.80 -24.32 -20.00
CA GLU A 187 34.20 -23.84 -19.96
C GLU A 187 35.21 -24.81 -19.31
N ARG A 188 34.85 -26.09 -19.12
CA ARG A 188 35.78 -27.17 -18.71
C ARG A 188 35.94 -28.28 -19.74
#